data_AF-V4NBH1-F1
#
_entry.id   AF-V4NBH1-F1
#
_cell.length_a   1.000
_cell.length_b   1.000
_cell.length_c   1.000
_cell.angle_alpha   90.00
_cell.angle_beta   90.00
_cell.angle_gamma   90.00
#
_symmetry.space_group_name_H-M   'P 1'
#
loop_
_entity.id
_entity.type
_entity.pdbx_description
1 polymer ?
#
loop_
_entity_poly.entity_id
_entity_poly.type
_entity_poly.pdbx_seq_one_letter_code
_entity_poly.pdbx_strand_id
1 'polypeptide(L)'
;MPEAFADRDHPILRAMRGTLILVRMNQIDGDDALLSTEILAGRLIRANRSEGFVLSLVGKKSGQELFLPLVPDAFNLVDRGRYQLSCGTIIHNPEFLGAFDIYREGK
;
A
#
# COMPACT_ATOMS: atom_id res chain seq x y z
N MET A 1 15.07 17.37 -10.32
CA MET A 1 14.22 17.15 -9.13
C MET A 1 13.32 15.97 -9.46
N PRO A 2 13.20 14.93 -8.61
CA PRO A 2 12.30 13.84 -8.93
C PRO A 2 10.87 14.35 -8.87
N GLU A 3 10.13 14.15 -9.97
CA GLU A 3 8.71 14.49 -10.12
C GLU A 3 7.87 13.57 -9.23
N ALA A 4 7.91 13.79 -7.92
CA ALA A 4 7.27 12.93 -6.92
C ALA A 4 5.74 12.80 -7.09
N PHE A 5 5.12 13.58 -7.99
CA PHE A 5 3.69 13.63 -8.24
C PHE A 5 3.36 13.96 -9.70
N ALA A 6 3.88 13.23 -10.69
CA ALA A 6 3.67 13.55 -12.11
C ALA A 6 2.19 13.57 -12.59
N ASP A 7 1.23 13.07 -11.78
CA ASP A 7 -0.22 13.19 -12.02
C ASP A 7 -0.89 14.09 -10.96
N ARG A 8 -0.39 15.33 -10.76
CA ARG A 8 -0.94 16.28 -9.76
C ARG A 8 -2.44 16.55 -9.91
N ASP A 9 -2.99 16.32 -11.09
CA ASP A 9 -4.38 16.65 -11.44
C ASP A 9 -5.36 15.49 -11.18
N HIS A 10 -4.89 14.28 -10.85
CA HIS A 10 -5.81 13.21 -10.48
C HIS A 10 -6.33 13.46 -9.05
N PRO A 11 -7.63 13.77 -8.86
CA PRO A 11 -8.16 14.30 -7.60
C PRO A 11 -7.91 13.37 -6.40
N ILE A 12 -7.94 12.06 -6.63
CA ILE A 12 -7.69 11.06 -5.58
C ILE A 12 -6.22 11.02 -5.13
N LEU A 13 -5.24 11.25 -6.01
CA LEU A 13 -3.81 11.26 -5.64
C LEU A 13 -3.50 12.42 -4.69
N ARG A 14 -4.22 13.54 -4.86
CA ARG A 14 -4.16 14.68 -3.94
C ARG A 14 -4.76 14.33 -2.58
N ALA A 15 -5.87 13.61 -2.55
CA ALA A 15 -6.54 13.20 -1.31
C ALA A 15 -5.76 12.16 -0.51
N MET A 16 -5.06 11.24 -1.20
CA MET A 16 -4.29 10.17 -0.56
C MET A 16 -2.90 10.62 -0.07
N ARG A 17 -2.42 11.80 -0.48
CA ARG A 17 -1.06 12.23 -0.15
C ARG A 17 -0.88 12.39 1.37
N GLY A 18 0.12 11.70 1.93
CA GLY A 18 0.44 11.75 3.36
C GLY A 18 -0.49 10.95 4.27
N THR A 19 -1.58 10.38 3.74
CA THR A 19 -2.50 9.54 4.50
C THR A 19 -1.85 8.21 4.84
N LEU A 20 -2.31 7.59 5.92
CA LEU A 20 -1.93 6.25 6.32
C LEU A 20 -2.78 5.23 5.56
N ILE A 21 -2.10 4.35 4.83
CA ILE A 21 -2.73 3.35 3.98
C ILE A 21 -2.46 1.97 4.58
N LEU A 22 -3.53 1.23 4.84
CA LEU A 22 -3.48 -0.20 5.15
C LEU A 22 -3.32 -0.97 3.84
N VAL A 23 -2.44 -1.97 3.82
CA VAL A 23 -2.16 -2.77 2.63
C VAL A 23 -2.27 -4.24 2.99
N ARG A 24 -3.12 -4.97 2.27
CA ARG A 24 -3.16 -6.43 2.30
C ARG A 24 -2.45 -6.94 1.06
N MET A 25 -1.41 -7.74 1.25
CA MET A 25 -0.69 -8.40 0.18
C MET A 25 -0.90 -9.90 0.30
N ASN A 26 -1.52 -10.50 -0.71
CA ASN A 26 -1.62 -11.94 -0.84
C ASN A 26 -0.47 -12.42 -1.73
N GLN A 27 0.23 -13.46 -1.30
CA GLN A 27 1.16 -14.18 -2.16
C GLN A 27 0.42 -15.37 -2.77
N ILE A 28 0.41 -15.43 -4.10
CA ILE A 28 -0.26 -16.48 -4.87
C ILE A 28 0.81 -17.23 -5.66
N ASP A 29 0.70 -18.56 -5.73
CA ASP A 29 1.58 -19.38 -6.57
C ASP A 29 1.09 -19.49 -8.02
N GLY A 30 1.76 -20.33 -8.82
CA GLY A 30 1.44 -20.54 -10.23
C GLY A 30 0.14 -21.32 -10.48
N ASP A 31 -0.44 -21.95 -9.46
CA ASP A 31 -1.70 -22.70 -9.53
C ASP A 31 -2.88 -21.89 -8.95
N ASP A 32 -2.74 -20.55 -8.86
CA ASP A 32 -3.69 -19.63 -8.22
C ASP A 32 -3.95 -19.94 -6.72
N ALA A 33 -3.08 -20.70 -6.05
CA ALA A 33 -3.25 -21.01 -4.64
C ALA A 33 -2.65 -19.92 -3.75
N LEU A 34 -3.41 -19.53 -2.71
CA LEU A 34 -2.97 -18.56 -1.71
C LEU A 34 -1.87 -19.18 -0.82
N LEU A 35 -0.65 -18.68 -0.93
CA LEU A 35 0.49 -19.10 -0.11
C LEU A 35 0.52 -18.39 1.25
N SER A 36 0.31 -17.07 1.26
CA SER A 36 0.33 -16.27 2.48
C SER A 36 -0.38 -14.94 2.31
N THR A 37 -0.76 -14.34 3.43
CA THR A 37 -1.28 -12.96 3.47
C THR A 37 -0.45 -12.15 4.46
N GLU A 38 0.05 -11.00 4.01
CA GLU A 38 0.73 -10.02 4.85
C GLU A 38 -0.09 -8.72 4.92
N ILE A 39 -0.36 -8.24 6.13
CA ILE A 39 -1.01 -6.95 6.39
C ILE A 39 0.07 -5.97 6.83
N LEU A 40 0.28 -4.95 6.00
CA LEU A 40 1.22 -3.85 6.20
C LEU A 40 0.47 -2.52 6.29
N ALA A 41 1.19 -1.48 6.68
CA ALA A 41 0.72 -0.12 6.51
C ALA A 41 1.89 0.83 6.23
N GLY A 42 1.60 1.92 5.56
CA GLY A 42 2.57 2.96 5.29
C GLY A 42 1.91 4.30 4.95
N ARG A 43 2.67 5.38 5.09
CA ARG A 43 2.24 6.71 4.65
C ARG A 43 2.59 6.91 3.19
N LEU A 44 1.66 7.44 2.40
CA LEU A 44 1.95 7.75 1.00
C LEU A 44 2.92 8.93 0.91
N ILE A 45 4.14 8.68 0.44
CA ILE A 45 5.20 9.69 0.33
C ILE A 45 5.42 10.18 -1.11
N ARG A 46 5.21 9.32 -2.12
CA ARG A 46 5.32 9.65 -3.55
C ARG A 46 4.28 8.88 -4.36
N ALA A 47 3.79 9.47 -5.44
CA ALA A 47 2.88 8.81 -6.38
C ALA A 47 3.14 9.34 -7.79
N ASN A 48 3.80 8.55 -8.65
CA ASN A 48 4.13 8.98 -10.01
C ASN A 48 4.15 7.79 -10.97
N ARG A 49 4.19 8.06 -12.27
CA ARG A 49 4.16 7.01 -13.30
C ARG A 49 5.42 6.15 -13.35
N SER A 50 6.56 6.65 -12.89
CA SER A 50 7.83 5.92 -12.89
C SER A 50 7.97 4.91 -11.75
N GLU A 51 7.48 5.24 -10.56
CA GLU A 51 7.64 4.45 -9.33
C GLU A 51 6.34 3.78 -8.87
N GLY A 52 5.19 4.28 -9.32
CA GLY A 52 3.90 3.90 -8.76
C GLY A 52 3.55 4.68 -7.49
N PHE A 53 2.78 4.07 -6.59
CA PHE A 53 2.64 4.57 -5.22
C PHE A 53 3.81 4.08 -4.38
N VAL A 54 4.46 5.01 -3.67
CA VAL A 54 5.55 4.71 -2.74
C VAL A 54 5.08 5.02 -1.33
N LEU A 55 5.01 3.99 -0.49
CA LEU A 55 4.64 4.10 0.91
C LEU A 55 5.89 4.02 1.78
N SER A 56 6.03 4.96 2.72
CA SER A 56 6.95 4.78 3.85
C SER A 56 6.26 3.91 4.88
N LEU A 57 6.73 2.67 5.04
CA LEU A 57 6.15 1.69 5.96
C LEU A 57 6.22 2.17 7.42
N VAL A 58 5.30 1.64 8.24
CA VAL A 58 5.24 1.82 9.69
C VAL A 58 5.35 0.48 10.43
N GLY A 59 5.35 0.50 11.76
CA GLY A 59 5.51 -0.70 12.59
C GLY A 59 6.94 -1.24 12.54
N LYS A 60 7.11 -2.57 12.51
CA LYS A 60 8.47 -3.16 12.54
C LYS A 60 9.32 -2.88 11.29
N LYS A 61 8.69 -2.57 10.15
CA LYS A 61 9.36 -2.19 8.89
C LYS A 61 9.45 -0.67 8.73
N SER A 62 9.37 0.10 9.83
CA SER A 62 9.29 1.56 9.73
C SER A 62 10.46 2.18 8.97
N GLY A 63 10.15 3.12 8.06
CA GLY A 63 11.14 3.82 7.24
C GLY A 63 11.57 3.07 5.98
N GLN A 64 11.17 1.81 5.81
CA GLN A 64 11.34 1.10 4.54
C GLN A 64 10.30 1.58 3.53
N GLU A 65 10.67 1.58 2.25
CA GLU A 65 9.76 1.94 1.16
C GLU A 65 9.07 0.69 0.58
N LEU A 66 7.77 0.78 0.36
CA LEU A 66 6.97 -0.19 -0.38
C LEU A 66 6.47 0.44 -1.67
N PHE A 67 6.72 -0.22 -2.80
CA PHE A 67 6.33 0.22 -4.12
C PHE A 67 5.09 -0.57 -4.58
N LEU A 68 4.07 0.13 -5.04
CA LEU A 68 2.80 -0.43 -5.48
C LEU A 68 2.43 0.12 -6.87
N PRO A 69 1.72 -0.65 -7.71
CA PRO A 69 1.24 -0.16 -9.01
C PRO A 69 0.42 1.12 -8.89
N LEU A 70 0.56 2.07 -9.84
CA LEU A 70 -0.23 3.31 -9.90
C LEU A 70 -1.67 3.03 -10.35
N VAL A 71 -2.46 2.37 -9.51
CA VAL A 71 -3.88 2.04 -9.77
C VAL A 71 -4.72 2.62 -8.63
N PRO A 72 -5.18 3.88 -8.74
CA PRO A 72 -5.93 4.51 -7.65
C PRO A 72 -7.24 3.80 -7.29
N ASP A 73 -7.88 3.16 -8.26
CA ASP A 73 -9.13 2.40 -8.05
C ASP A 73 -8.93 1.13 -7.21
N ALA A 74 -7.68 0.72 -6.97
CA ALA A 74 -7.36 -0.39 -6.06
C ALA A 74 -7.49 -0.01 -4.57
N PHE A 75 -7.73 1.27 -4.25
CA PHE A 75 -7.81 1.76 -2.88
C PHE A 75 -9.26 2.12 -2.51
N ASN A 76 -9.72 1.55 -1.41
CA ASN A 76 -11.02 1.86 -0.83
C ASN A 76 -10.86 2.62 0.48
N LEU A 77 -11.84 3.47 0.83
CA LEU A 77 -11.90 4.04 2.18
C LEU A 77 -12.06 2.90 3.21
N VAL A 78 -11.45 3.08 4.37
CA VAL A 78 -11.57 2.15 5.49
C VAL A 78 -12.12 2.89 6.71
N ASP A 79 -12.88 2.17 7.53
CA ASP A 79 -13.44 2.73 8.75
C ASP A 79 -12.34 3.19 9.72
N ARG A 80 -12.68 4.19 10.54
CA ARG A 80 -11.80 4.58 11.65
C ARG A 80 -11.78 3.47 12.70
N GLY A 81 -10.62 3.18 13.25
CA GLY A 81 -10.47 2.08 14.19
C GLY A 81 -9.02 1.70 14.48
N ARG A 82 -8.87 0.55 15.14
CA ARG A 82 -7.57 -0.05 15.45
C ARG A 82 -7.36 -1.24 14.53
N TYR A 83 -6.24 -1.25 13.82
CA TYR A 83 -5.90 -2.31 12.87
C TYR A 83 -4.57 -2.92 13.28
N GLN A 84 -4.53 -4.25 13.34
CA GLN A 84 -3.31 -4.98 13.66
C GLN A 84 -2.60 -5.41 12.37
N LEU A 85 -1.33 -5.02 12.23
CA LEU A 85 -0.46 -5.47 11.16
C LEU A 85 0.02 -6.89 11.43
N SER A 86 0.44 -7.63 10.40
CA SER A 86 0.99 -8.99 10.56
C SER A 86 2.23 -9.03 11.46
N CYS A 87 2.97 -7.91 11.58
CA CYS A 87 4.10 -7.80 12.48
C CYS A 87 3.74 -7.62 13.97
N GLY A 88 2.44 -7.54 14.30
CA GLY A 88 1.89 -7.34 15.65
C GLY A 88 1.68 -5.87 16.04
N THR A 89 2.17 -4.92 15.26
CA THR A 89 1.94 -3.49 15.51
C THR A 89 0.47 -3.14 15.31
N ILE A 90 -0.11 -2.37 16.25
CA ILE A 90 -1.42 -1.77 16.09
C ILE A 90 -1.27 -0.37 15.52
N ILE A 91 -1.97 -0.08 14.43
CA ILE A 91 -2.13 1.26 13.88
C ILE A 91 -3.54 1.78 14.13
N HIS A 92 -3.70 3.10 14.03
CA HIS A 92 -4.94 3.79 14.33
C HIS A 92 -5.40 4.61 13.13
N ASN A 93 -6.68 4.49 12.80
CA ASN A 93 -7.39 5.29 11.80
C ASN A 93 -6.65 5.42 10.46
N PRO A 94 -6.27 4.31 9.79
CA PRO A 94 -5.90 4.40 8.38
C PRO A 94 -7.06 4.99 7.57
N GLU A 95 -6.74 5.73 6.51
CA GLU A 95 -7.76 6.35 5.65
C GLU A 95 -8.14 5.45 4.47
N PHE A 96 -7.21 4.64 3.97
CA PHE A 96 -7.41 3.78 2.82
C PHE A 96 -6.94 2.35 3.05
N LEU A 97 -7.55 1.40 2.33
CA LEU A 97 -7.13 0.01 2.20
C LEU A 97 -6.84 -0.31 0.73
N GLY A 98 -5.62 -0.75 0.43
CA GLY A 98 -5.26 -1.38 -0.83
C GLY A 98 -5.10 -2.90 -0.66
N ALA A 99 -5.65 -3.68 -1.58
CA ALA A 99 -5.49 -5.13 -1.61
C ALA A 99 -4.78 -5.54 -2.92
N PHE A 100 -3.67 -6.27 -2.79
CA PHE A 100 -2.82 -6.65 -3.91
C PHE A 100 -2.53 -8.15 -3.87
N ASP A 101 -2.66 -8.78 -5.03
CA ASP A 101 -2.24 -10.16 -5.25
C ASP A 101 -0.88 -10.15 -5.94
N ILE A 102 0.10 -10.78 -5.31
CA ILE A 102 1.48 -10.87 -5.79
C ILE A 102 1.71 -12.31 -6.22
N TYR A 103 1.69 -12.51 -7.54
CA TYR A 103 2.05 -13.77 -8.14
C TYR A 103 3.54 -14.02 -8.01
N ARG A 104 3.91 -15.15 -7.41
CA ARG A 104 5.27 -15.66 -7.43
C ARG A 104 5.38 -16.67 -8.55
N GLU A 105 6.26 -16.43 -9.50
CA GLU A 105 6.62 -17.47 -10.47
C GLU A 105 7.13 -18.69 -9.71
N GLY A 106 6.48 -19.84 -9.95
CA GLY A 106 6.97 -21.13 -9.48
C GLY A 106 8.39 -21.33 -9.98
N LYS A 107 9.28 -21.74 -9.08
CA LYS A 107 10.68 -22.03 -9.41
C LYS A 107 10.79 -23.25 -10.32
#